data_AF-A0A0V0R066-F1
#
_entry.id   AF-A0A0V0R066-F1
#
_cell.length_a   1.000
_cell.length_b   1.000
_cell.length_c   1.000
_cell.angle_alpha   90.00
_cell.angle_beta   90.00
_cell.angle_gamma   90.00
#
_symmetry.space_group_name_H-M   'P 1'
#
loop_
_entity.id
_entity.type
_entity.pdbx_description
1 polymer ?
#
loop_
_entity_poly.entity_id
_entity_poly.type
_entity_poly.pdbx_seq_one_letter_code
_entity_poly.pdbx_strand_id
1 'polypeptide(L)'
;MRYKEVLGDIIEDTINNVRKRQTQTGTFFMEDQEQQFDQEVLQESDDDEPIYNPKNLPLGWDGKPIPYWLYKLHGLGIEYKCEICGNYSYWGRRAFERHFQEWRHTYGMKCLKIPNTIHFREITSIKHAQQLHQKMEIS
;
A
#
# COMPACT_ATOMS: atom_id res chain seq x y z
N MET A 1 6.31 29.68 -43.09
CA MET A 1 6.77 28.51 -42.30
C MET A 1 5.65 27.49 -42.31
N ARG A 2 5.90 26.27 -42.80
CA ARG A 2 4.86 25.25 -42.89
C ARG A 2 4.89 24.49 -41.57
N TYR A 3 3.94 24.77 -40.66
CA TYR A 3 3.89 24.17 -39.32
C TYR A 3 4.06 22.63 -39.30
N LYS A 4 3.69 21.96 -40.40
CA LYS A 4 3.92 20.54 -40.63
C LYS A 4 5.39 20.12 -40.56
N GLU A 5 6.33 20.96 -41.02
CA GLU A 5 7.77 20.66 -41.00
C GLU A 5 8.35 20.87 -39.60
N VAL A 6 7.82 21.84 -38.85
CA VAL A 6 8.27 22.15 -37.47
C VAL A 6 7.73 21.13 -36.47
N LEU A 7 6.51 20.63 -36.68
CA LEU A 7 5.85 19.68 -35.79
C LEU A 7 5.94 18.23 -36.30
N GLY A 8 6.78 17.97 -37.32
CA GLY A 8 6.89 16.66 -37.96
C GLY A 8 7.15 15.54 -36.95
N ASP A 9 8.13 15.74 -36.08
CA ASP A 9 8.53 14.77 -35.06
C ASP A 9 7.40 14.49 -34.05
N ILE A 10 6.73 15.54 -33.57
CA ILE A 10 5.59 15.43 -32.63
C ILE A 10 4.42 14.68 -33.29
N ILE A 11 4.17 14.96 -34.57
CA ILE A 11 3.12 14.28 -35.34
C ILE A 11 3.47 12.81 -35.52
N GLU A 12 4.72 12.48 -35.85
CA GLU A 12 5.18 11.09 -35.99
C GLU A 12 5.10 10.32 -34.66
N ASP A 13 5.52 10.94 -33.56
CA ASP A 13 5.41 10.38 -32.22
C ASP A 13 3.95 10.12 -31.84
N THR A 14 3.06 11.08 -32.12
CA THR A 14 1.62 10.95 -31.86
C THR A 14 1.02 9.82 -32.69
N ILE A 15 1.39 9.69 -33.96
CA ILE A 15 0.93 8.61 -34.85
C ILE A 15 1.40 7.25 -34.34
N ASN A 16 2.67 7.14 -33.95
CA ASN A 16 3.23 5.89 -33.42
C ASN A 16 2.55 5.50 -32.10
N ASN A 17 2.26 6.46 -31.24
CA ASN A 17 1.55 6.22 -29.99
C ASN A 17 0.10 5.75 -30.22
N VAL A 18 -0.63 6.39 -31.14
CA VAL A 18 -2.00 5.97 -31.51
C VAL A 18 -2.02 4.57 -32.12
N ARG A 19 -1.06 4.23 -32.98
CA ARG A 19 -0.94 2.88 -33.55
C ARG A 19 -0.64 1.83 -32.48
N LYS A 20 0.31 2.13 -31.60
CA LYS A 20 0.67 1.28 -30.46
C LYS A 20 -0.56 0.99 -29.59
N ARG A 21 -1.33 2.03 -29.27
CA ARG A 21 -2.62 1.93 -28.57
C ARG A 21 -3.59 1.02 -29.31
N GLN A 22 -3.87 1.26 -30.58
CA GLN A 22 -4.84 0.44 -31.34
C GLN A 22 -4.54 -1.07 -31.36
N THR A 23 -3.28 -1.48 -31.16
CA THR A 23 -2.88 -2.89 -31.13
C THR A 23 -2.88 -3.55 -29.74
N GLN A 24 -3.12 -2.79 -28.68
CA GLN A 24 -3.03 -3.30 -27.30
C GLN A 24 -4.33 -3.95 -26.83
N THR A 25 -4.21 -4.96 -25.97
CA THR A 25 -5.35 -5.59 -25.28
C THR A 25 -5.77 -4.72 -24.07
N GLY A 26 -7.04 -4.79 -23.66
CA GLY A 26 -7.62 -3.90 -22.64
C GLY A 26 -6.85 -3.77 -21.31
N THR A 27 -6.07 -4.77 -20.91
CA THR A 27 -5.24 -4.73 -19.69
C THR A 27 -4.04 -3.79 -19.82
N PHE A 28 -3.35 -3.82 -20.98
CA PHE A 28 -2.20 -2.95 -21.23
C PHE A 28 -2.63 -1.48 -21.38
N PHE A 29 -3.81 -1.25 -21.97
CA PHE A 29 -4.41 0.08 -22.07
C PHE A 29 -4.63 0.75 -20.71
N MET A 30 -5.01 -0.02 -19.69
CA MET A 30 -5.18 0.50 -18.34
C MET A 30 -3.83 0.87 -17.72
N GLU A 31 -2.78 0.06 -17.94
CA GLU A 31 -1.43 0.32 -17.45
C GLU A 31 -0.77 1.56 -18.12
N ASP A 32 -0.93 1.75 -19.43
CA ASP A 32 -0.37 2.90 -20.18
C ASP A 32 -1.11 4.20 -19.83
N GLN A 33 -2.43 4.14 -19.58
CA GLN A 33 -3.23 5.27 -19.10
C GLN A 33 -2.90 5.62 -17.63
N GLU A 34 -2.65 4.62 -16.79
CA GLU A 34 -2.18 4.82 -15.40
C GLU A 34 -0.80 5.51 -15.36
N GLN A 35 0.11 5.16 -16.26
CA GLN A 35 1.44 5.79 -16.34
C GLN A 35 1.41 7.25 -16.82
N GLN A 36 0.55 7.58 -17.79
CA GLN A 36 0.36 8.97 -18.21
C GLN A 36 -0.25 9.84 -17.11
N PHE A 37 -1.20 9.29 -16.34
CA PHE A 37 -1.82 10.00 -15.22
C PHE A 37 -0.82 10.30 -14.10
N ASP A 38 0.07 9.35 -13.78
CA ASP A 38 1.16 9.56 -12.81
C ASP A 38 2.16 10.64 -13.28
N GLN A 39 2.31 10.84 -14.59
CA GLN A 39 3.25 11.81 -15.17
C GLN A 39 2.68 13.23 -15.22
N GLU A 40 1.37 13.39 -15.46
CA GLU A 40 0.67 14.68 -15.42
C GLU A 40 0.59 15.24 -13.98
N VAL A 41 0.39 14.39 -12.97
CA VAL A 41 0.33 14.79 -11.55
C VAL A 41 1.68 15.30 -11.02
N LEU A 42 2.80 14.97 -11.68
CA LEU A 42 4.13 15.44 -11.31
C LEU A 42 4.49 16.83 -11.88
N GLN A 43 3.64 17.42 -12.76
CA GLN A 43 4.01 18.62 -13.53
C GLN A 43 3.25 19.94 -13.24
N GLU A 44 2.34 20.00 -12.28
CA GLU A 44 1.66 21.25 -11.84
C GLU A 44 1.71 21.32 -10.30
N SER A 45 2.50 22.20 -9.67
CA SER A 45 2.33 23.64 -9.41
C SER A 45 1.92 23.92 -7.96
N ASP A 46 2.64 24.86 -7.33
CA ASP A 46 2.28 25.72 -6.18
C ASP A 46 1.74 25.12 -4.86
N ASP A 47 2.31 25.60 -3.75
CA ASP A 47 2.33 24.99 -2.41
C ASP A 47 1.03 25.10 -1.57
N ASP A 48 -0.15 25.39 -2.14
CA ASP A 48 -1.35 25.69 -1.35
C ASP A 48 -2.69 25.17 -1.93
N GLU A 49 -2.68 24.17 -2.83
CA GLU A 49 -3.92 23.49 -3.25
C GLU A 49 -4.17 22.19 -2.48
N PRO A 50 -5.44 21.88 -2.12
CA PRO A 50 -5.78 20.64 -1.42
C PRO A 50 -5.41 19.44 -2.30
N ILE A 51 -4.43 18.68 -1.84
CA ILE A 51 -3.84 17.57 -2.60
C ILE A 51 -4.95 16.58 -2.97
N TYR A 52 -5.28 16.53 -4.26
CA TYR A 52 -6.33 15.65 -4.80
C TYR A 52 -5.89 14.18 -4.62
N ASN A 53 -6.50 13.50 -3.63
CA ASN A 53 -6.28 12.08 -3.35
C ASN A 53 -7.51 11.24 -3.74
N PRO A 54 -7.81 11.12 -5.05
CA PRO A 54 -9.03 10.46 -5.53
C PRO A 54 -9.08 8.97 -5.19
N LYS A 55 -7.92 8.34 -4.95
CA LYS A 55 -7.80 6.93 -4.55
C LYS A 55 -7.73 6.74 -3.03
N ASN A 56 -7.84 7.81 -2.23
CA ASN A 56 -7.68 7.79 -0.76
C ASN A 56 -6.49 6.94 -0.28
N LEU A 57 -5.37 7.04 -1.00
CA LEU A 57 -4.15 6.34 -0.64
C LEU A 57 -3.61 6.90 0.68
N PRO A 58 -2.99 6.06 1.53
CA PRO A 58 -2.37 6.54 2.76
C PRO A 58 -1.31 7.60 2.43
N LEU A 59 -1.39 8.73 3.13
CA LEU A 59 -0.48 9.85 2.95
C LEU A 59 0.90 9.47 3.47
N GLY A 60 1.94 9.88 2.75
CA GLY A 60 3.31 9.72 3.19
C GLY A 60 3.62 10.61 4.40
N TRP A 61 4.85 10.49 4.91
CA TRP A 61 5.37 11.37 5.96
C TRP A 61 5.45 12.85 5.53
N ASP A 62 5.43 13.10 4.22
CA ASP A 62 5.42 14.43 3.58
C ASP A 62 4.00 14.99 3.36
N GLY A 63 2.95 14.28 3.82
CA GLY A 63 1.55 14.69 3.62
C GLY A 63 1.04 14.54 2.19
N LYS A 64 1.89 14.14 1.24
CA LYS A 64 1.53 13.84 -0.15
C LYS A 64 1.07 12.38 -0.32
N PRO A 65 0.14 12.08 -1.26
CA PRO A 65 -0.23 10.71 -1.61
C PRO A 65 1.00 9.91 -2.02
N ILE A 66 1.16 8.73 -1.41
CA ILE A 66 2.25 7.83 -1.76
C ILE A 66 2.04 7.34 -3.20
N PRO A 67 3.09 7.32 -4.05
CA PRO A 67 3.00 6.72 -5.39
C PRO A 67 2.44 5.30 -5.34
N TYR A 68 1.54 4.96 -6.27
CA TYR A 68 0.79 3.70 -6.23
C TYR A 68 1.69 2.45 -6.30
N TRP A 69 2.81 2.54 -7.03
CA TRP A 69 3.81 1.47 -7.07
C TRP A 69 4.46 1.23 -5.70
N LEU A 70 4.70 2.29 -4.91
CA LEU A 70 5.28 2.19 -3.58
C LEU A 70 4.27 1.58 -2.59
N TYR A 71 2.99 1.92 -2.75
CA TYR A 71 1.88 1.30 -2.04
C TYR A 71 1.79 -0.21 -2.31
N LYS A 72 1.86 -0.62 -3.59
CA LYS A 72 1.90 -2.04 -4.00
C LYS A 72 3.15 -2.75 -3.49
N LEU A 73 4.33 -2.15 -3.65
CA LEU A 73 5.62 -2.73 -3.26
C LEU A 73 5.70 -3.02 -1.76
N HIS A 74 5.23 -2.08 -0.92
CA HIS A 74 5.26 -2.26 0.54
C HIS A 74 4.06 -3.05 1.09
N GLY A 75 3.16 -3.52 0.23
CA GLY A 75 2.00 -4.33 0.63
C GLY A 75 1.05 -3.58 1.57
N LEU A 76 1.00 -2.24 1.49
CA LEU A 76 0.16 -1.40 2.35
C LEU A 76 -1.34 -1.69 2.19
N GLY A 77 -1.75 -2.28 1.06
CA GLY A 77 -3.14 -2.70 0.81
C GLY A 77 -3.53 -4.07 1.36
N ILE A 78 -2.61 -4.78 2.02
CA ILE A 78 -2.93 -6.06 2.64
C ILE A 78 -3.41 -5.82 4.06
N GLU A 79 -4.65 -6.23 4.35
CA GLU A 79 -5.25 -6.16 5.68
C GLU A 79 -4.84 -7.37 6.52
N TYR A 80 -4.31 -7.13 7.71
CA TYR A 80 -4.02 -8.15 8.72
C TYR A 80 -4.84 -7.91 9.98
N LYS A 81 -5.63 -8.90 10.41
CA LYS A 81 -6.47 -8.80 11.61
C LYS A 81 -5.82 -9.49 12.79
N CYS A 82 -5.87 -8.86 13.96
CA CYS A 82 -5.39 -9.43 15.21
C CYS A 82 -6.55 -9.59 16.20
N GLU A 83 -6.91 -10.84 16.53
CA GLU A 83 -8.03 -11.18 17.44
C GLU A 83 -7.70 -10.75 18.88
N ILE A 84 -6.47 -10.95 19.33
CA ILE A 84 -5.98 -10.53 20.67
C ILE A 84 -6.09 -9.01 20.87
N CYS A 85 -5.99 -8.23 19.80
CA CYS A 85 -6.17 -6.78 19.82
C CYS A 85 -7.64 -6.32 19.64
N GLY A 86 -8.61 -7.23 19.74
CA GLY A 86 -10.03 -6.92 19.54
C GLY A 86 -10.43 -6.84 18.07
N ASN A 87 -9.88 -7.71 17.22
CA ASN A 87 -10.07 -7.71 15.76
C ASN A 87 -9.66 -6.41 15.07
N TYR A 88 -8.65 -5.72 15.62
CA TYR A 88 -8.10 -4.54 14.98
C TYR A 88 -7.35 -4.90 13.70
N SER A 89 -7.60 -4.11 12.65
CA SER A 89 -6.99 -4.27 11.33
C SER A 89 -5.71 -3.43 11.22
N TYR A 90 -4.62 -4.09 10.87
CA TYR A 90 -3.33 -3.49 10.55
C TYR A 90 -3.09 -3.55 9.05
N TRP A 91 -2.68 -2.43 8.46
CA TRP A 91 -2.42 -2.30 7.03
C TRP A 91 -0.93 -2.50 6.74
N GLY A 92 -0.62 -3.56 6.00
CA GLY A 92 0.74 -3.93 5.63
C GLY A 92 1.53 -4.70 6.69
N ARG A 93 2.45 -5.54 6.20
CA ARG A 93 3.25 -6.46 7.03
C ARG A 93 4.08 -5.74 8.09
N ARG A 94 4.67 -4.58 7.77
CA ARG A 94 5.52 -3.82 8.70
C ARG A 94 4.74 -3.29 9.90
N ALA A 95 3.55 -2.72 9.68
CA ALA A 95 2.68 -2.26 10.77
C ALA A 95 2.21 -3.46 11.62
N PHE A 96 1.88 -4.57 10.95
CA PHE A 96 1.53 -5.81 11.60
C PHE A 96 2.71 -6.48 12.35
N GLU A 97 3.97 -6.26 12.00
CA GLU A 97 5.05 -6.80 12.84
C GLU A 97 5.32 -5.92 14.06
N ARG A 98 5.19 -4.61 13.91
CA ARG A 98 5.38 -3.66 15.01
C ARG A 98 4.33 -3.83 16.10
N HIS A 99 3.09 -4.18 15.74
CA HIS A 99 1.99 -4.22 16.71
C HIS A 99 2.20 -5.21 17.86
N PHE A 100 2.98 -6.27 17.68
CA PHE A 100 3.29 -7.24 18.73
C PHE A 100 4.02 -6.61 19.93
N GLN A 101 4.75 -5.52 19.72
CA GLN A 101 5.45 -4.77 20.77
C GLN A 101 4.65 -3.56 21.27
N GLU A 102 3.53 -3.22 20.61
CA GLU A 102 2.71 -2.09 21.00
C GLU A 102 1.93 -2.39 22.30
N TRP A 103 1.57 -1.33 23.00
CA TRP A 103 0.81 -1.42 24.26
C TRP A 103 -0.48 -2.22 24.10
N ARG A 104 -1.22 -2.02 23.00
CA ARG A 104 -2.52 -2.68 22.78
C ARG A 104 -2.38 -4.21 22.78
N HIS A 105 -1.39 -4.75 22.07
CA HIS A 105 -1.17 -6.20 22.02
C HIS A 105 -0.64 -6.73 23.34
N THR A 106 0.31 -6.01 23.95
CA THR A 106 0.87 -6.37 25.27
C THR A 106 -0.22 -6.41 26.34
N TYR A 107 -1.15 -5.45 26.30
CA TYR A 107 -2.31 -5.41 27.18
C TYR A 107 -3.27 -6.58 26.92
N GLY A 108 -3.56 -6.90 25.65
CA GLY A 108 -4.36 -8.07 25.28
C GLY A 108 -3.78 -9.38 25.82
N MET A 109 -2.47 -9.57 25.67
CA MET A 109 -1.74 -10.72 26.22
C MET A 109 -1.81 -10.76 27.76
N LYS A 110 -1.69 -9.61 28.42
CA LYS A 110 -1.83 -9.48 29.88
C LYS A 110 -3.23 -9.87 30.36
N CYS A 111 -4.28 -9.51 29.63
CA CYS A 111 -5.66 -9.94 29.93
C CYS A 111 -5.85 -11.46 29.82
N LEU A 112 -5.12 -12.10 28.91
CA LEU A 112 -5.10 -13.57 28.76
C LEU A 112 -4.19 -14.27 29.78
N LYS A 113 -3.48 -13.52 30.64
CA LYS A 113 -2.45 -14.01 31.58
C LYS A 113 -1.25 -14.69 30.91
N ILE A 114 -0.98 -14.37 29.64
CA ILE A 114 0.15 -14.92 28.89
C ILE A 114 1.26 -13.85 28.81
N PRO A 115 2.53 -14.18 29.12
CA PRO A 115 3.62 -13.24 28.97
C PRO A 115 3.92 -12.96 27.48
N ASN A 116 4.04 -11.68 27.11
CA ASN A 116 4.39 -11.26 25.75
C ASN A 116 5.89 -11.50 25.47
N THR A 117 6.24 -12.74 25.14
CA THR A 117 7.60 -13.16 24.77
C THR A 117 7.74 -13.37 23.27
N ILE A 118 8.98 -13.52 22.78
CA ILE A 118 9.28 -13.75 21.36
C ILE A 118 8.59 -15.01 20.82
N HIS A 119 8.31 -16.01 21.68
CA HIS A 119 7.61 -17.24 21.30
C HIS A 119 6.16 -17.02 20.86
N PHE A 120 5.53 -15.92 21.30
CA PHE A 120 4.16 -15.57 20.92
C PHE A 120 4.09 -14.59 19.74
N ARG A 121 5.24 -14.30 19.11
CA ARG A 121 5.27 -13.46 17.91
C ARG A 121 4.54 -14.17 16.76
N GLU A 122 3.81 -13.41 15.95
CA GLU A 122 2.94 -13.90 14.86
C GLU A 122 1.63 -14.58 15.30
N ILE A 123 1.35 -14.71 16.60
CA ILE A 123 0.09 -15.28 17.07
C ILE A 123 -0.98 -14.20 17.15
N THR A 124 -2.03 -14.34 16.34
CA THR A 124 -3.16 -13.41 16.32
C THR A 124 -4.38 -13.95 17.02
N SER A 125 -4.57 -15.28 17.03
CA SER A 125 -5.77 -15.91 17.58
C SER A 125 -5.63 -16.25 19.06
N ILE A 126 -6.69 -15.98 19.82
CA ILE A 126 -6.72 -16.19 21.28
C ILE A 126 -6.59 -17.69 21.60
N LYS A 127 -7.32 -18.54 20.86
CA LYS A 127 -7.29 -19.98 21.06
C LYS A 127 -5.89 -20.55 20.81
N HIS A 128 -5.22 -20.05 19.78
CA HIS A 128 -3.87 -20.49 19.44
C HIS A 128 -2.86 -20.08 20.53
N ALA A 129 -2.95 -18.85 21.04
CA ALA A 129 -2.10 -18.38 22.12
C ALA A 129 -2.23 -19.24 23.39
N GLN A 130 -3.46 -19.60 23.77
CA GLN A 130 -3.72 -20.44 24.95
C GLN A 130 -3.16 -21.86 24.78
N GLN A 131 -3.35 -22.47 23.60
CA GLN A 131 -2.83 -23.80 23.31
C GLN A 131 -1.31 -23.84 23.34
N LEU A 132 -0.65 -22.82 22.78
CA LEU A 132 0.81 -22.73 22.81
C LEU A 132 1.31 -22.56 24.25
N HIS A 133 0.65 -21.70 25.03
CA HIS A 133 1.01 -21.48 26.43
C HIS A 133 0.91 -22.78 27.25
N GLN A 134 -0.19 -23.53 27.11
CA GLN A 134 -0.35 -24.84 27.77
C GLN A 134 0.75 -25.82 27.39
N LYS A 135 1.13 -25.89 26.11
CA LYS A 135 2.21 -26.79 25.67
C LYS A 135 3.57 -26.42 26.27
N MET A 136 3.84 -25.12 26.42
CA MET A 136 5.08 -24.59 26.98
C MET A 136 5.16 -24.77 28.50
N GLU A 137 4.04 -24.80 29.22
CA GLU A 137 4.01 -25.03 30.68
C GLU A 137 4.14 -26.51 31.06
N ILE A 138 3.80 -27.42 30.15
CA ILE A 138 3.84 -28.88 30.37
C ILE A 138 5.20 -29.47 30.00
N SER A 139 6.04 -28.72 29.26
CA SER A 139 7.39 -29.13 28.84
C SER A 139 8.46 -28.63 29.80
#